data_AF-A0A8J3LEZ7-F1
#
_entry.id   AF-A0A8J3LEZ7-F1
#
_cell.length_a   1.000
_cell.length_b   1.000
_cell.length_c   1.000
_cell.angle_alpha   90.00
_cell.angle_beta   90.00
_cell.angle_gamma   90.00
#
_symmetry.space_group_name_H-M   'P 1'
#
loop_
_entity.id
_entity.type
_entity.pdbx_description
1 polymer ?
#
loop_
_entity_poly.entity_id
_entity_poly.type
_entity_poly.pdbx_seq_one_letter_code
_entity_poly.pdbx_strand_id
1 'polypeptide(L)'
;MGLFRKSKQDRSPAAVPVAMDTFFHDPGAARLRRALLDRDWPTARDLLSGAPDSDTRALYVEIAAKTPGVQEWIEGPIRDEPGTLWPLLLRGAHAVRWAWEARGGGTADTVSPDAWKIWFKRLVLAENCLDQVVDLDPGCADAWHHLIILGRARQLPVEELWRRFDGLLAADPHHLFGHESMLNGLMAKWSGSDEQMFDFARTRAAANPGTLIPLLVAQAHLEYARRHHADNLRVYFDRDEVGDELVAAAFASVWHDGRSATLLEPIAWNWFAMTLTLADHLEAARPLYDAIGEDWVRPSPWRNTERFLRLRKYARDDA
;
A
#
# COMPACT_ATOMS: atom_id res chain seq x y z
N MET A 1 -58.86 -24.91 -25.70
CA MET A 1 -58.09 -23.65 -25.54
C MET A 1 -57.67 -23.54 -24.08
N GLY A 2 -56.36 -23.40 -23.81
CA GLY A 2 -55.85 -23.26 -22.45
C GLY A 2 -54.38 -23.62 -22.33
N LEU A 3 -53.51 -22.89 -23.06
CA LEU A 3 -52.06 -22.95 -22.95
C LEU A 3 -51.62 -22.26 -21.66
N PHE A 4 -51.08 -23.02 -20.69
CA PHE A 4 -50.27 -22.45 -19.61
C PHE A 4 -48.82 -22.90 -19.77
N ARG A 5 -48.01 -22.02 -20.36
CA ARG A 5 -46.54 -22.08 -20.35
C ARG A 5 -46.05 -21.87 -18.91
N LYS A 6 -45.42 -22.88 -18.31
CA LYS A 6 -44.56 -22.68 -17.14
C LYS A 6 -43.35 -21.86 -17.59
N SER A 7 -43.17 -20.65 -17.05
CA SER A 7 -41.92 -19.91 -17.23
C SER A 7 -40.80 -20.66 -16.53
N LYS A 8 -39.70 -20.87 -17.24
CA LYS A 8 -38.42 -21.25 -16.63
C LYS A 8 -37.99 -20.05 -15.79
N GLN A 9 -37.92 -20.24 -14.47
CA GLN A 9 -37.17 -19.35 -13.60
C GLN A 9 -35.73 -19.37 -14.08
N ASP A 10 -35.31 -18.25 -14.68
CA ASP A 10 -33.93 -17.99 -15.01
C ASP A 10 -33.18 -17.91 -13.68
N ARG A 11 -32.39 -18.95 -13.38
CA ARG A 11 -31.47 -18.89 -12.24
C ARG A 11 -30.35 -17.96 -12.65
N SER A 12 -30.41 -16.71 -12.19
CA SER A 12 -29.25 -15.82 -12.23
C SER A 12 -28.02 -16.58 -11.72
N PRO A 13 -26.87 -16.52 -12.43
CA PRO A 13 -25.67 -17.20 -11.96
C PRO A 13 -25.36 -16.72 -10.53
N ALA A 14 -25.00 -17.67 -9.66
CA ALA A 14 -24.58 -17.34 -8.31
C ALA A 14 -23.44 -16.31 -8.39
N ALA A 15 -23.59 -15.18 -7.70
CA ALA A 15 -22.58 -14.13 -7.69
C ALA A 15 -21.24 -14.73 -7.23
N VAL A 16 -20.19 -14.53 -8.03
CA VAL A 16 -18.83 -14.95 -7.67
C VAL A 16 -18.44 -14.20 -6.38
N PRO A 17 -17.95 -14.90 -5.33
CA PRO A 17 -17.55 -14.23 -4.11
C PRO A 17 -16.38 -13.28 -4.37
N VAL A 18 -16.55 -12.00 -4.04
CA VAL A 18 -15.44 -11.03 -4.07
C VAL A 18 -14.49 -11.34 -2.92
N ALA A 19 -13.24 -11.63 -3.25
CA ALA A 19 -12.16 -11.84 -2.29
C ALA A 19 -11.13 -10.72 -2.39
N MET A 20 -10.58 -10.32 -1.25
CA MET A 20 -9.43 -9.41 -1.24
C MET A 20 -8.17 -10.22 -1.45
N ASP A 21 -7.64 -10.21 -2.66
CA ASP A 21 -6.33 -10.80 -2.92
C ASP A 21 -5.23 -9.91 -2.32
N THR A 22 -4.22 -10.53 -1.73
CA THR A 22 -3.03 -9.86 -1.22
C THR A 22 -1.79 -10.04 -2.09
N PHE A 23 -1.81 -11.01 -3.03
CA PHE A 23 -0.66 -11.42 -3.83
C PHE A 23 -0.64 -10.84 -5.24
N PHE A 24 -1.64 -10.04 -5.62
CA PHE A 24 -1.77 -9.47 -6.96
C PHE A 24 -1.83 -10.54 -8.07
N HIS A 25 -2.43 -11.70 -7.75
CA HIS A 25 -2.42 -12.90 -8.59
C HIS A 25 -1.02 -13.31 -9.08
N ASP A 26 0.04 -12.84 -8.43
CA ASP A 26 1.40 -13.18 -8.80
C ASP A 26 1.80 -14.54 -8.19
N PRO A 27 2.15 -15.54 -9.02
CA PRO A 27 2.54 -16.86 -8.51
C PRO A 27 3.85 -16.81 -7.71
N GLY A 28 4.76 -15.87 -8.00
CA GLY A 28 6.00 -15.74 -7.26
C GLY A 28 5.78 -15.22 -5.84
N ALA A 29 4.85 -14.29 -5.65
CA ALA A 29 4.39 -13.78 -4.36
C ALA A 29 3.81 -14.90 -3.47
N ALA A 30 2.97 -15.77 -4.04
CA ALA A 30 2.43 -16.93 -3.33
C ALA A 30 3.54 -17.94 -2.97
N ARG A 31 4.45 -18.22 -3.91
CA ARG A 31 5.60 -19.10 -3.69
C ARG A 31 6.55 -18.56 -2.62
N LEU A 32 6.83 -17.26 -2.62
CA LEU A 32 7.68 -16.60 -1.63
C LEU A 32 7.11 -16.79 -0.22
N ARG A 33 5.82 -16.48 -0.05
CA ARG A 33 5.16 -16.68 1.25
C ARG A 33 5.25 -18.13 1.70
N ARG A 34 5.07 -19.09 0.79
CA ARG A 34 5.16 -20.51 1.13
C ARG A 34 6.59 -20.90 1.53
N ALA A 35 7.60 -20.48 0.77
CA ALA A 35 9.01 -20.75 1.08
C ALA A 35 9.40 -20.21 2.47
N LEU A 36 8.97 -18.98 2.80
CA LEU A 36 9.21 -18.38 4.11
C LEU A 36 8.52 -19.14 5.26
N LEU A 37 7.29 -19.61 5.05
CA LEU A 37 6.58 -20.45 6.03
C LEU A 37 7.25 -21.81 6.23
N ASP A 38 7.80 -22.38 5.15
CA ASP A 38 8.52 -23.65 5.15
C ASP A 38 9.99 -23.50 5.58
N ARG A 39 10.44 -22.27 5.87
CA ARG A 39 11.83 -21.91 6.22
C ARG A 39 12.84 -22.29 5.11
N ASP A 40 12.37 -22.36 3.88
CA ASP A 40 13.18 -22.56 2.67
C ASP A 40 13.81 -21.23 2.24
N TRP A 41 14.87 -20.85 2.97
CA TRP A 41 15.60 -19.61 2.72
C TRP A 41 16.19 -19.51 1.31
N PRO A 42 16.84 -20.55 0.74
CA PRO A 42 17.37 -20.47 -0.63
C PRO A 42 16.30 -20.07 -1.65
N THR A 43 15.12 -20.71 -1.63
CA THR A 43 14.02 -20.36 -2.54
C THR A 43 13.51 -18.93 -2.30
N ALA A 44 13.37 -18.52 -1.04
CA ALA A 44 12.92 -17.16 -0.71
C ALA A 44 13.92 -16.09 -1.18
N ARG A 45 15.22 -16.30 -0.97
CA ARG A 45 16.30 -15.41 -1.40
C ARG A 45 16.37 -15.29 -2.92
N ASP A 46 16.24 -16.41 -3.64
CA ASP A 46 16.29 -16.41 -5.09
C ASP A 46 15.09 -15.68 -5.70
N LEU A 47 13.91 -15.76 -5.07
CA LEU A 47 12.74 -14.96 -5.44
C LEU A 47 12.92 -13.46 -5.17
N LEU A 48 13.47 -13.10 -4.01
CA LEU A 48 13.72 -11.70 -3.65
C LEU A 48 14.77 -11.05 -4.56
N SER A 49 15.88 -11.76 -4.80
CA SER A 49 17.00 -11.25 -5.59
C SER A 49 16.76 -11.34 -7.10
N GLY A 50 15.91 -12.28 -7.55
CA GLY A 50 15.55 -12.49 -8.95
C GLY A 50 14.25 -11.82 -9.38
N ALA A 51 13.69 -10.89 -8.59
CA ALA A 51 12.49 -10.14 -8.98
C ALA A 51 12.74 -9.38 -10.31
N PRO A 52 11.78 -9.42 -11.27
CA PRO A 52 11.98 -8.89 -12.62
C PRO A 52 12.10 -7.37 -12.69
N ASP A 53 11.51 -6.66 -11.74
CA ASP A 53 11.48 -5.20 -11.66
C ASP A 53 11.36 -4.73 -10.19
N SER A 54 11.50 -3.43 -9.96
CA SER A 54 11.48 -2.86 -8.60
C SER A 54 10.10 -2.97 -7.95
N ASP A 55 9.01 -2.84 -8.69
CA ASP A 55 7.65 -2.96 -8.16
C ASP A 55 7.34 -4.38 -7.67
N THR A 56 7.78 -5.39 -8.43
CA THR A 56 7.64 -6.80 -8.04
C THR A 56 8.51 -7.10 -6.81
N ARG A 57 9.73 -6.59 -6.76
CA ARG A 57 10.60 -6.74 -5.58
C ARG A 57 9.97 -6.08 -4.35
N ALA A 58 9.44 -4.87 -4.49
CA ALA A 58 8.76 -4.16 -3.42
C ALA A 58 7.55 -4.93 -2.89
N LEU A 59 6.75 -5.52 -3.78
CA LEU A 59 5.67 -6.42 -3.38
C LEU A 59 6.21 -7.63 -2.59
N TYR A 60 7.29 -8.25 -3.06
CA TYR A 60 7.88 -9.42 -2.41
C TYR A 60 8.40 -9.09 -1.02
N VAL A 61 9.07 -7.96 -0.84
CA VAL A 61 9.51 -7.49 0.48
C VAL A 61 8.30 -7.24 1.39
N GLU A 62 7.22 -6.61 0.89
CA GLU A 62 5.99 -6.40 1.66
C GLU A 62 5.31 -7.71 2.10
N ILE A 63 5.30 -8.73 1.25
CA ILE A 63 4.80 -10.07 1.58
C ILE A 63 5.69 -10.74 2.62
N ALA A 64 7.00 -10.66 2.43
CA ALA A 64 7.98 -11.27 3.32
C ALA A 64 7.92 -10.62 4.71
N ALA A 65 7.79 -9.29 4.77
CA ALA A 65 7.61 -8.53 5.99
C ALA A 65 6.35 -8.98 6.78
N LYS A 66 5.25 -9.28 6.08
CA LYS A 66 3.98 -9.73 6.67
C LYS A 66 3.92 -11.23 6.95
N THR A 67 4.95 -12.00 6.58
CA THR A 67 4.95 -13.46 6.78
C THR A 67 5.28 -13.76 8.25
N PRO A 68 4.40 -14.49 8.98
CA PRO A 68 4.63 -14.78 10.39
C PRO A 68 5.77 -15.80 10.59
N GLY A 69 6.43 -15.72 11.74
CA GLY A 69 7.42 -16.71 12.17
C GLY A 69 8.83 -16.51 11.61
N VAL A 70 9.05 -15.52 10.73
CA VAL A 70 10.37 -15.20 10.17
C VAL A 70 11.40 -14.91 11.27
N GLN A 71 11.00 -14.23 12.34
CA GLN A 71 11.84 -13.91 13.49
C GLN A 71 12.44 -15.14 14.20
N GLU A 72 11.88 -16.34 13.99
CA GLU A 72 12.29 -17.56 14.69
C GLU A 72 13.50 -18.24 14.04
N TRP A 73 13.79 -17.95 12.77
CA TRP A 73 14.77 -18.71 11.99
C TRP A 73 15.72 -17.85 11.15
N ILE A 74 15.41 -16.58 10.88
CA ILE A 74 16.21 -15.72 9.99
C ILE A 74 17.65 -15.48 10.48
N GLU A 75 17.94 -15.69 11.77
CA GLU A 75 19.30 -15.61 12.33
C GLU A 75 20.27 -16.65 11.75
N GLY A 76 19.77 -17.80 11.27
CA GLY A 76 20.59 -18.81 10.58
C GLY A 76 21.17 -18.24 9.29
N PRO A 77 20.31 -17.88 8.31
CA PRO A 77 20.72 -17.20 7.08
C PRO A 77 21.65 -15.99 7.26
N ILE A 78 21.40 -15.13 8.25
CA ILE A 78 22.26 -13.96 8.51
C ILE A 78 23.69 -14.39 8.89
N ARG A 79 23.82 -15.48 9.65
CA ARG A 79 25.12 -16.03 10.07
C ARG A 79 25.83 -16.75 8.94
N ASP A 80 25.07 -17.50 8.14
CA ASP A 80 25.60 -18.37 7.09
C ASP A 80 25.94 -17.59 5.81
N GLU A 81 25.33 -16.42 5.60
CA GLU A 81 25.52 -15.55 4.44
C GLU A 81 25.95 -14.12 4.86
N PRO A 82 27.07 -13.96 5.59
CA PRO A 82 27.49 -12.66 6.09
C PRO A 82 27.83 -11.71 4.93
N GLY A 83 27.42 -10.45 5.07
CA GLY A 83 27.67 -9.42 4.05
C GLY A 83 26.70 -9.44 2.86
N THR A 84 25.69 -10.33 2.86
CA THR A 84 24.58 -10.26 1.91
C THR A 84 23.44 -9.39 2.48
N LEU A 85 22.79 -8.60 1.62
CA LEU A 85 21.72 -7.70 2.06
C LEU A 85 20.39 -8.43 2.30
N TRP A 86 20.10 -9.51 1.58
CA TRP A 86 18.79 -10.16 1.56
C TRP A 86 18.27 -10.66 2.92
N PRO A 87 19.05 -11.39 3.73
CA PRO A 87 18.55 -11.86 5.03
C PRO A 87 18.39 -10.69 6.02
N LEU A 88 19.21 -9.63 5.89
CA LEU A 88 19.08 -8.40 6.67
C LEU A 88 17.84 -7.59 6.27
N LEU A 89 17.57 -7.45 4.96
CA LEU A 89 16.39 -6.78 4.42
C LEU A 89 15.12 -7.48 4.90
N LEU A 90 15.07 -8.81 4.79
CA LEU A 90 13.95 -9.60 5.29
C LEU A 90 13.74 -9.39 6.80
N ARG A 91 14.81 -9.54 7.60
CA ARG A 91 14.71 -9.35 9.06
C ARG A 91 14.27 -7.94 9.41
N GLY A 92 14.82 -6.92 8.76
CA GLY A 92 14.50 -5.52 8.97
C GLY A 92 13.03 -5.21 8.67
N ALA A 93 12.60 -5.54 7.45
CA ALA A 93 11.23 -5.33 6.99
C ALA A 93 10.21 -6.09 7.87
N HIS A 94 10.49 -7.35 8.18
CA HIS A 94 9.66 -8.16 9.07
C HIS A 94 9.61 -7.58 10.49
N ALA A 95 10.74 -7.13 11.03
CA ALA A 95 10.79 -6.56 12.38
C ALA A 95 9.96 -5.28 12.51
N VAL A 96 9.82 -4.47 11.45
CA VAL A 96 8.87 -3.34 11.43
C VAL A 96 7.45 -3.85 11.67
N ARG A 97 6.99 -4.85 10.91
CA ARG A 97 5.65 -5.44 11.04
C ARG A 97 5.45 -6.10 12.40
N TRP A 98 6.43 -6.89 12.83
CA TRP A 98 6.45 -7.56 14.12
C TRP A 98 6.42 -6.57 15.30
N ALA A 99 7.01 -5.39 15.16
CA ALA A 99 6.86 -4.34 16.15
C ALA A 99 5.38 -3.95 16.28
N TRP A 100 4.72 -3.55 15.18
CA TRP A 100 3.33 -3.13 15.19
C TRP A 100 2.36 -4.18 15.75
N GLU A 101 2.63 -5.47 15.52
CA GLU A 101 1.87 -6.57 16.13
C GLU A 101 1.96 -6.56 17.66
N ALA A 102 3.13 -6.30 18.24
CA ALA A 102 3.28 -6.18 19.71
C ALA A 102 2.55 -4.97 20.29
N ARG A 103 2.54 -3.84 19.57
CA ARG A 103 1.82 -2.64 20.01
C ARG A 103 0.30 -2.83 19.96
N GLY A 104 -0.18 -3.63 19.01
CA GLY A 104 -1.61 -3.79 18.73
C GLY A 104 -2.20 -2.61 17.95
N GLY A 105 -3.48 -2.75 17.58
CA GLY A 105 -4.21 -1.77 16.77
C GLY A 105 -4.79 -0.58 17.53
N GLY A 106 -4.52 -0.46 18.83
CA GLY A 106 -5.05 0.61 19.68
C GLY A 106 -4.42 1.98 19.42
N THR A 107 -5.09 3.03 19.90
CA THR A 107 -4.54 4.39 20.00
C THR A 107 -3.46 4.45 21.09
N ALA A 108 -2.58 5.45 21.04
CA ALA A 108 -1.38 5.50 21.89
C ALA A 108 -1.68 5.42 23.40
N ASP A 109 -2.81 5.96 23.83
CA ASP A 109 -3.34 5.95 25.20
C ASP A 109 -3.86 4.58 25.66
N THR A 110 -4.05 3.62 24.75
CA THR A 110 -4.55 2.27 25.07
C THR A 110 -3.47 1.18 25.10
N VAL A 111 -2.23 1.52 24.78
CA VAL A 111 -1.12 0.56 24.68
C VAL A 111 -0.41 0.42 26.04
N SER A 112 -0.20 -0.81 26.50
CA SER A 112 0.45 -1.07 27.78
C SER A 112 1.95 -0.72 27.77
N PRO A 113 2.54 -0.35 28.94
CA PRO A 113 3.98 -0.05 29.02
C PRO A 113 4.90 -1.20 28.54
N ASP A 114 4.51 -2.45 28.77
CA ASP A 114 5.32 -3.59 28.33
C ASP A 114 5.22 -3.84 26.82
N ALA A 115 4.04 -3.61 26.22
CA ALA A 115 3.87 -3.60 24.77
C ALA A 115 4.75 -2.51 24.13
N TRP A 116 4.83 -1.31 24.74
CA TRP A 116 5.72 -0.25 24.29
C TRP A 116 7.21 -0.64 24.32
N LYS A 117 7.69 -1.25 25.42
CA LYS A 117 9.08 -1.72 25.51
C LYS A 117 9.42 -2.72 24.39
N ILE A 118 8.53 -3.68 24.14
CA ILE A 118 8.71 -4.69 23.09
C ILE A 118 8.69 -4.02 21.71
N TRP A 119 7.75 -3.11 21.49
CA TRP A 119 7.63 -2.34 20.25
C TRP A 119 8.92 -1.59 19.94
N PHE A 120 9.42 -0.74 20.86
CA PHE A 120 10.66 0.01 20.67
C PHE A 120 11.88 -0.90 20.42
N LYS A 121 12.00 -2.00 21.18
CA LYS A 121 13.09 -2.98 20.98
C LYS A 121 13.07 -3.54 19.56
N ARG A 122 11.89 -3.87 19.02
CA ARG A 122 11.76 -4.39 17.65
C ARG A 122 12.02 -3.33 16.59
N LEU A 123 11.65 -2.07 16.82
CA LEU A 123 11.99 -0.96 15.92
C LEU A 123 13.51 -0.73 15.84
N VAL A 124 14.22 -0.76 16.96
CA VAL A 124 15.70 -0.63 16.98
C VAL A 124 16.34 -1.79 16.20
N LEU A 125 15.84 -3.01 16.39
CA LEU A 125 16.32 -4.17 15.64
C LEU A 125 16.07 -4.02 14.13
N ALA A 126 14.89 -3.52 13.74
CA ALA A 126 14.56 -3.25 12.35
C ALA A 126 15.51 -2.22 11.74
N GLU A 127 15.70 -1.08 12.42
CA GLU A 127 16.55 0.02 11.98
C GLU A 127 18.00 -0.44 11.79
N ASN A 128 18.58 -1.12 12.78
CA ASN A 128 19.95 -1.62 12.68
C ASN A 128 20.16 -2.60 11.50
N CYS A 129 19.15 -3.40 11.14
CA CYS A 129 19.23 -4.28 9.99
C CYS A 129 19.16 -3.49 8.68
N LEU A 130 18.24 -2.52 8.59
CA LEU A 130 18.01 -1.75 7.38
C LEU A 130 19.12 -0.72 7.12
N ASP A 131 19.71 -0.15 8.17
CA ASP A 131 20.91 0.68 8.09
C ASP A 131 22.08 -0.13 7.50
N GLN A 132 22.29 -1.37 7.97
CA GLN A 132 23.29 -2.26 7.37
C GLN A 132 22.98 -2.62 5.91
N VAL A 133 21.70 -2.73 5.54
CA VAL A 133 21.32 -2.96 4.13
C VAL A 133 21.72 -1.76 3.27
N VAL A 134 21.43 -0.54 3.69
CA VAL A 134 21.81 0.65 2.91
C VAL A 134 23.30 0.95 2.96
N ASP A 135 24.02 0.52 4.00
CA ASP A 135 25.49 0.56 4.04
C ASP A 135 26.13 -0.41 3.03
N LEU A 136 25.52 -1.59 2.85
CA LEU A 136 25.95 -2.59 1.86
C LEU A 136 25.57 -2.19 0.43
N ASP A 137 24.35 -1.69 0.26
CA ASP A 137 23.80 -1.27 -1.03
C ASP A 137 22.85 -0.08 -0.87
N PRO A 138 23.35 1.15 -1.07
CA PRO A 138 22.52 2.35 -1.06
C PRO A 138 21.41 2.35 -2.14
N GLY A 139 21.52 1.50 -3.16
CA GLY A 139 20.52 1.31 -4.22
C GLY A 139 19.30 0.47 -3.80
N CYS A 140 19.27 -0.06 -2.57
CA CYS A 140 18.15 -0.82 -2.06
C CYS A 140 16.99 0.11 -1.62
N ALA A 141 16.14 0.52 -2.57
CA ALA A 141 14.97 1.37 -2.32
C ALA A 141 14.00 0.78 -1.27
N ASP A 142 13.87 -0.54 -1.22
CA ASP A 142 13.02 -1.25 -0.25
C ASP A 142 13.47 -1.01 1.20
N ALA A 143 14.79 -0.90 1.43
CA ALA A 143 15.33 -0.58 2.74
C ALA A 143 15.03 0.86 3.14
N TRP A 144 15.23 1.82 2.21
CA TRP A 144 14.87 3.22 2.43
C TRP A 144 13.39 3.41 2.75
N HIS A 145 12.50 2.71 2.03
CA HIS A 145 11.07 2.70 2.32
C HIS A 145 10.76 2.32 3.78
N HIS A 146 11.36 1.23 4.27
CA HIS A 146 11.17 0.80 5.66
C HIS A 146 11.84 1.74 6.67
N LEU A 147 12.98 2.34 6.33
CA LEU A 147 13.61 3.38 7.14
C LEU A 147 12.72 4.61 7.29
N ILE A 148 11.99 5.03 6.24
CA ILE A 148 11.01 6.13 6.34
C ILE A 148 9.88 5.76 7.31
N ILE A 149 9.36 4.52 7.24
CA ILE A 149 8.36 4.02 8.20
C ILE A 149 8.90 4.10 9.64
N LEU A 150 10.15 3.70 9.85
CA LEU A 150 10.81 3.74 11.15
C LEU A 150 11.02 5.17 11.64
N GLY A 151 11.41 6.10 10.78
CA GLY A 151 11.59 7.50 11.14
C GLY A 151 10.30 8.09 11.69
N ARG A 152 9.17 7.84 11.01
CA ARG A 152 7.83 8.21 11.49
C ARG A 152 7.50 7.50 12.81
N ALA A 153 7.67 6.18 12.88
CA ALA A 153 7.31 5.39 14.07
C ALA A 153 8.07 5.87 15.32
N ARG A 154 9.36 6.17 15.16
CA ARG A 154 10.23 6.65 16.24
C ARG A 154 10.09 8.15 16.53
N GLN A 155 9.22 8.86 15.81
CA GLN A 155 9.03 10.31 15.90
C GLN A 155 10.36 11.06 15.73
N LEU A 156 11.18 10.63 14.77
CA LEU A 156 12.39 11.36 14.42
C LEU A 156 12.02 12.74 13.83
N PRO A 157 12.94 13.72 13.87
CA PRO A 157 12.75 15.00 13.22
C PRO A 157 12.39 14.84 11.73
N VAL A 158 11.59 15.75 11.19
CA VAL A 158 11.11 15.66 9.80
C VAL A 158 12.25 15.71 8.79
N GLU A 159 13.36 16.35 9.13
CA GLU A 159 14.59 16.41 8.35
C GLU A 159 15.19 15.01 8.13
N GLU A 160 15.06 14.12 9.12
CA GLU A 160 15.52 12.74 9.00
C GLU A 160 14.61 11.91 8.09
N LEU A 161 13.30 12.19 8.07
CA LEU A 161 12.38 11.61 7.09
C LEU A 161 12.76 12.04 5.66
N TRP A 162 13.02 13.34 5.47
CA TRP A 162 13.47 13.88 4.18
C TRP A 162 14.80 13.29 3.74
N ARG A 163 15.79 13.19 4.63
CA ARG A 163 17.09 12.56 4.32
C ARG A 163 16.92 11.11 3.83
N ARG A 164 16.06 10.33 4.49
CA ARG A 164 15.75 8.94 4.09
C ARG A 164 14.97 8.89 2.78
N PHE A 165 14.10 9.86 2.53
CA PHE A 165 13.37 9.99 1.28
C PHE A 165 14.30 10.39 0.12
N ASP A 166 15.29 11.25 0.34
CA ASP A 166 16.32 11.55 -0.67
C ASP A 166 17.13 10.30 -1.04
N GLY A 167 17.48 9.48 -0.04
CA GLY A 167 18.09 8.17 -0.26
C GLY A 167 17.19 7.23 -1.10
N LEU A 168 15.89 7.19 -0.80
CA LEU A 168 14.91 6.47 -1.61
C LEU A 168 14.90 6.97 -3.07
N LEU A 169 14.81 8.28 -3.28
CA LEU A 169 14.75 8.85 -4.63
C LEU A 169 16.04 8.63 -5.43
N ALA A 170 17.18 8.60 -4.76
CA ALA A 170 18.45 8.25 -5.40
C ALA A 170 18.51 6.77 -5.82
N ALA A 171 17.85 5.87 -5.07
CA ALA A 171 17.78 4.44 -5.35
C ALA A 171 16.72 4.10 -6.41
N ASP A 172 15.49 4.60 -6.25
CA ASP A 172 14.38 4.43 -7.17
C ASP A 172 13.40 5.64 -7.06
N PRO A 173 13.42 6.57 -8.02
CA PRO A 173 12.58 7.78 -7.97
C PRO A 173 11.08 7.49 -8.15
N HIS A 174 10.69 6.28 -8.57
CA HIS A 174 9.31 5.89 -8.81
C HIS A 174 8.77 4.89 -7.77
N HIS A 175 9.55 4.56 -6.73
CA HIS A 175 9.17 3.56 -5.73
C HIS A 175 7.89 3.94 -4.96
N LEU A 176 6.77 3.28 -5.30
CA LEU A 176 5.44 3.65 -4.84
C LEU A 176 5.29 3.60 -3.31
N PHE A 177 5.64 2.49 -2.67
CA PHE A 177 5.46 2.34 -1.22
C PHE A 177 6.32 3.32 -0.41
N GLY A 178 7.45 3.74 -0.98
CA GLY A 178 8.34 4.73 -0.38
C GLY A 178 7.69 6.12 -0.39
N HIS A 179 7.09 6.50 -1.53
CA HIS A 179 6.28 7.70 -1.65
C HIS A 179 5.07 7.71 -0.71
N GLU A 180 4.33 6.61 -0.63
CA GLU A 180 3.21 6.46 0.32
C GLU A 180 3.69 6.57 1.79
N SER A 181 4.88 6.05 2.09
CA SER A 181 5.44 6.13 3.44
C SER A 181 5.82 7.54 3.84
N MET A 182 6.38 8.30 2.89
CA MET A 182 6.70 9.70 3.09
C MET A 182 5.43 10.54 3.23
N LEU A 183 4.43 10.36 2.35
CA LEU A 183 3.12 11.00 2.48
C LEU A 183 2.53 10.77 3.88
N ASN A 184 2.53 9.52 4.35
CA ASN A 184 2.06 9.17 5.69
C ASN A 184 2.88 9.83 6.81
N GLY A 185 4.19 10.04 6.63
CA GLY A 185 5.05 10.74 7.58
C GLY A 185 4.70 12.22 7.74
N LEU A 186 4.22 12.84 6.66
CA LEU A 186 3.86 14.27 6.60
C LEU A 186 2.40 14.55 7.01
N MET A 187 1.59 13.53 7.33
CA MET A 187 0.22 13.75 7.78
C MET A 187 0.14 14.42 9.16
N ALA A 188 -0.89 15.24 9.39
CA ALA A 188 -1.13 15.97 10.65
C ALA A 188 -1.28 15.10 11.91
N LYS A 189 -1.57 13.80 11.75
CA LYS A 189 -1.64 12.83 12.87
C LYS A 189 -0.26 12.34 13.33
N TRP A 190 0.80 12.70 12.61
CA TRP A 190 2.19 12.38 12.91
C TRP A 190 2.96 13.67 13.17
N SER A 191 4.04 13.93 12.44
CA SER A 191 4.91 15.09 12.66
C SER A 191 4.71 16.22 11.64
N GLY A 192 3.72 16.10 10.74
CA GLY A 192 3.49 17.08 9.68
C GLY A 192 2.18 17.85 9.82
N SER A 193 1.65 18.32 8.69
CA SER A 193 0.39 19.08 8.60
C SER A 193 -0.40 18.70 7.35
N ASP A 194 -1.66 19.13 7.26
CA ASP A 194 -2.47 18.88 6.07
C ASP A 194 -1.87 19.59 4.85
N GLU A 195 -1.34 20.81 5.04
CA GLU A 195 -0.66 21.59 4.00
C GLU A 195 0.58 20.85 3.49
N GLN A 196 1.42 20.34 4.38
CA GLN A 196 2.62 19.58 3.99
C GLN A 196 2.27 18.28 3.27
N MET A 197 1.22 17.57 3.70
CA MET A 197 0.74 16.36 3.03
C MET A 197 0.25 16.66 1.60
N PHE A 198 -0.58 17.70 1.42
CA PHE A 198 -1.09 18.07 0.10
C PHE A 198 0.01 18.61 -0.81
N ASP A 199 0.89 19.47 -0.31
CA ASP A 199 2.03 20.00 -1.06
C ASP A 199 2.93 18.87 -1.58
N PHE A 200 3.24 17.90 -0.71
CA PHE A 200 3.99 16.71 -1.10
C PHE A 200 3.27 15.89 -2.17
N ALA A 201 1.99 15.55 -1.96
CA ALA A 201 1.21 14.74 -2.90
C ALA A 201 1.15 15.39 -4.28
N ARG A 202 0.85 16.69 -4.36
CA ARG A 202 0.75 17.47 -5.60
C ARG A 202 2.09 17.59 -6.30
N THR A 203 3.15 17.93 -5.56
CA THR A 203 4.50 18.06 -6.11
C THR A 203 4.99 16.74 -6.70
N ARG A 204 4.80 15.62 -5.98
CA ARG A 204 5.20 14.30 -6.47
C ARG A 204 4.33 13.82 -7.63
N ALA A 205 3.03 14.08 -7.62
CA ALA A 205 2.14 13.77 -8.74
C ALA A 205 2.58 14.49 -10.02
N ALA A 206 2.83 15.80 -9.94
CA ALA A 206 3.25 16.61 -11.08
C ALA A 206 4.63 16.21 -11.63
N ALA A 207 5.55 15.78 -10.76
CA ALA A 207 6.89 15.36 -11.16
C ALA A 207 6.95 13.95 -11.77
N ASN A 208 5.91 13.12 -11.59
CA ASN A 208 5.92 11.71 -12.00
C ASN A 208 4.65 11.29 -12.78
N PRO A 209 4.29 12.00 -13.87
CA PRO A 209 3.17 11.60 -14.71
C PRO A 209 3.45 10.25 -15.40
N GLY A 210 2.42 9.46 -15.66
CA GLY A 210 2.52 8.12 -16.23
C GLY A 210 2.93 7.02 -15.24
N THR A 211 3.12 7.37 -13.97
CA THR A 211 3.40 6.42 -12.88
C THR A 211 2.16 6.21 -12.00
N LEU A 212 2.30 5.41 -10.94
CA LEU A 212 1.26 5.28 -9.90
C LEU A 212 1.32 6.41 -8.86
N ILE A 213 2.39 7.21 -8.80
CA ILE A 213 2.58 8.26 -7.78
C ILE A 213 1.44 9.30 -7.71
N PRO A 214 0.76 9.70 -8.80
CA PRO A 214 -0.36 10.63 -8.68
C PRO A 214 -1.52 10.11 -7.80
N LEU A 215 -1.59 8.81 -7.50
CA LEU A 215 -2.57 8.28 -6.54
C LEU A 215 -2.42 8.87 -5.13
N LEU A 216 -1.25 9.44 -4.78
CA LEU A 216 -1.05 10.12 -3.49
C LEU A 216 -2.04 11.26 -3.28
N VAL A 217 -2.50 11.92 -4.34
CA VAL A 217 -3.52 12.98 -4.27
C VAL A 217 -4.84 12.41 -3.74
N ALA A 218 -5.27 11.26 -4.26
CA ALA A 218 -6.45 10.55 -3.77
C ALA A 218 -6.29 10.11 -2.31
N GLN A 219 -5.09 9.67 -1.92
CA GLN A 219 -4.79 9.32 -0.52
C GLN A 219 -4.86 10.52 0.42
N ALA A 220 -4.32 11.67 0.00
CA ALA A 220 -4.34 12.91 0.77
C ALA A 220 -5.77 13.42 1.00
N HIS A 221 -6.61 13.47 -0.04
CA HIS A 221 -8.02 13.85 0.11
C HIS A 221 -8.79 12.91 1.04
N LEU A 222 -8.59 11.60 0.90
CA LEU A 222 -9.30 10.65 1.76
C LEU A 222 -8.84 10.72 3.22
N GLU A 223 -7.55 10.95 3.48
CA GLU A 223 -7.03 11.19 4.82
C GLU A 223 -7.63 12.46 5.42
N TYR A 224 -7.59 13.58 4.68
CA TYR A 224 -8.15 14.85 5.12
C TYR A 224 -9.63 14.73 5.47
N ALA A 225 -10.42 14.12 4.57
CA ALA A 225 -11.84 13.87 4.80
C ALA A 225 -12.09 12.99 6.03
N ARG A 226 -11.30 11.93 6.24
CA ARG A 226 -11.43 11.07 7.42
C ARG A 226 -11.12 11.80 8.72
N ARG A 227 -10.22 12.79 8.70
CA ARG A 227 -9.82 13.54 9.89
C ARG A 227 -10.80 14.66 10.22
N HIS A 228 -11.29 15.39 9.22
CA HIS A 228 -12.06 16.62 9.40
C HIS A 228 -13.56 16.47 9.11
N HIS A 229 -13.95 15.38 8.44
CA HIS A 229 -15.32 15.13 7.98
C HIS A 229 -15.74 13.67 8.24
N ALA A 230 -15.30 13.10 9.37
CA ALA A 230 -15.48 11.68 9.69
C ALA A 230 -16.95 11.20 9.67
N ASP A 231 -17.87 12.06 10.10
CA ASP A 231 -19.31 11.74 10.16
C ASP A 231 -19.94 11.61 8.77
N ASN A 232 -19.46 12.41 7.81
CA ASN A 232 -19.91 12.34 6.43
C ASN A 232 -18.81 12.86 5.49
N LEU A 233 -18.07 11.91 4.90
CA LEU A 233 -16.98 12.23 3.96
C LEU A 233 -17.48 13.03 2.74
N ARG A 234 -18.73 12.84 2.30
CA ARG A 234 -19.28 13.52 1.12
C ARG A 234 -19.28 15.04 1.25
N VAL A 235 -19.47 15.58 2.46
CA VAL A 235 -19.40 17.04 2.70
C VAL A 235 -18.09 17.66 2.18
N TYR A 236 -17.01 16.91 2.21
CA TYR A 236 -15.73 17.34 1.65
C TYR A 236 -15.62 17.04 0.15
N PHE A 237 -16.04 15.86 -0.29
CA PHE A 237 -15.91 15.42 -1.67
C PHE A 237 -16.93 16.05 -2.63
N ASP A 238 -18.03 16.63 -2.13
CA ASP A 238 -19.03 17.37 -2.92
C ASP A 238 -18.51 18.74 -3.42
N ARG A 239 -17.25 19.09 -3.11
CA ARG A 239 -16.59 20.29 -3.58
C ARG A 239 -15.99 20.05 -4.97
N ASP A 240 -16.40 20.86 -5.94
CA ASP A 240 -15.95 20.75 -7.33
C ASP A 240 -14.42 20.68 -7.45
N GLU A 241 -13.69 21.50 -6.69
CA GLU A 241 -12.23 21.52 -6.74
C GLU A 241 -11.57 20.19 -6.30
N VAL A 242 -12.21 19.43 -5.42
CA VAL A 242 -11.72 18.11 -4.99
C VAL A 242 -11.93 17.09 -6.10
N GLY A 243 -13.11 17.12 -6.72
CA GLY A 243 -13.44 16.28 -7.85
C GLY A 243 -12.52 16.49 -9.06
N ASP A 244 -12.33 17.75 -9.45
CA ASP A 244 -11.43 18.14 -10.54
C ASP A 244 -9.98 17.70 -10.30
N GLU A 245 -9.48 17.86 -9.06
CA GLU A 245 -8.13 17.45 -8.69
C GLU A 245 -7.95 15.92 -8.75
N LEU A 246 -8.97 15.15 -8.33
CA LEU A 246 -8.96 13.69 -8.42
C LEU A 246 -8.99 13.19 -9.87
N VAL A 247 -9.79 13.82 -10.73
CA VAL A 247 -9.85 13.51 -12.15
C VAL A 247 -8.50 13.80 -12.82
N ALA A 248 -7.91 14.97 -12.55
CA ALA A 248 -6.59 15.32 -13.06
C ALA A 248 -5.51 14.33 -12.61
N ALA A 249 -5.53 13.92 -11.33
CA ALA A 249 -4.60 12.91 -10.81
C ALA A 249 -4.78 11.54 -11.47
N ALA A 250 -6.01 11.13 -11.76
CA ALA A 250 -6.29 9.88 -12.49
C ALA A 250 -5.77 9.94 -13.94
N PHE A 251 -5.94 11.06 -14.64
CA PHE A 251 -5.37 11.30 -15.97
C PHE A 251 -3.84 11.34 -15.97
N ALA A 252 -3.22 11.85 -14.91
CA ALA A 252 -1.78 11.80 -14.75
C ALA A 252 -1.24 10.39 -14.42
N SER A 253 -2.10 9.42 -14.09
CA SER A 253 -1.71 8.07 -13.67
C SER A 253 -2.35 6.98 -14.54
N VAL A 254 -3.46 6.40 -14.10
CA VAL A 254 -4.09 5.21 -14.68
C VAL A 254 -4.61 5.41 -16.10
N TRP A 255 -4.85 6.66 -16.50
CA TRP A 255 -5.27 7.03 -17.86
C TRP A 255 -4.22 7.81 -18.65
N HIS A 256 -2.98 7.88 -18.16
CA HIS A 256 -1.91 8.54 -18.88
C HIS A 256 -1.45 7.71 -20.09
N ASP A 257 -1.35 8.32 -21.27
CA ASP A 257 -0.98 7.62 -22.52
C ASP A 257 0.40 6.97 -22.47
N GLY A 258 1.35 7.62 -21.78
CA GLY A 258 2.72 7.12 -21.59
C GLY A 258 2.91 6.18 -20.40
N ARG A 259 1.83 5.66 -19.80
CA ARG A 259 1.96 4.81 -18.60
C ARG A 259 2.71 3.52 -18.91
N SER A 260 3.51 3.07 -17.96
CA SER A 260 4.13 1.73 -17.99
C SER A 260 3.28 0.77 -17.18
N ALA A 261 2.92 -0.37 -17.77
CA ALA A 261 2.17 -1.40 -17.06
C ALA A 261 3.00 -1.96 -15.90
N THR A 262 2.38 -2.10 -14.74
CA THR A 262 3.00 -2.65 -13.53
C THR A 262 2.04 -3.59 -12.80
N LEU A 263 2.60 -4.56 -12.09
CA LEU A 263 1.85 -5.46 -11.20
C LEU A 263 1.02 -4.70 -10.15
N LEU A 264 1.43 -3.47 -9.80
CA LEU A 264 0.82 -2.66 -8.74
C LEU A 264 -0.37 -1.79 -9.20
N GLU A 265 -0.72 -1.78 -10.50
CA GLU A 265 -1.85 -1.00 -11.04
C GLU A 265 -3.17 -1.13 -10.26
N PRO A 266 -3.55 -2.33 -9.75
CA PRO A 266 -4.74 -2.48 -8.92
C PRO A 266 -4.79 -1.54 -7.71
N ILE A 267 -3.65 -1.11 -7.16
CA ILE A 267 -3.63 -0.14 -6.05
C ILE A 267 -4.29 1.16 -6.50
N ALA A 268 -3.85 1.73 -7.62
CA ALA A 268 -4.36 3.00 -8.12
C ALA A 268 -5.84 2.89 -8.54
N TRP A 269 -6.24 1.78 -9.19
CA TRP A 269 -7.65 1.58 -9.56
C TRP A 269 -8.56 1.63 -8.33
N ASN A 270 -8.20 0.93 -7.26
CA ASN A 270 -9.01 0.85 -6.04
C ASN A 270 -9.07 2.22 -5.33
N TRP A 271 -7.98 2.98 -5.32
CA TRP A 271 -7.95 4.33 -4.73
C TRP A 271 -8.81 5.31 -5.51
N PHE A 272 -8.60 5.43 -6.82
CA PHE A 272 -9.36 6.34 -7.67
C PHE A 272 -10.83 5.96 -7.76
N ALA A 273 -11.17 4.67 -7.87
CA ALA A 273 -12.56 4.23 -7.89
C ALA A 273 -13.31 4.69 -6.63
N MET A 274 -12.70 4.56 -5.44
CA MET A 274 -13.32 5.03 -4.20
C MET A 274 -13.50 6.55 -4.21
N THR A 275 -12.43 7.31 -4.45
CA THR A 275 -12.46 8.77 -4.26
C THR A 275 -13.29 9.48 -5.31
N LEU A 276 -13.24 9.05 -6.58
CA LEU A 276 -14.11 9.57 -7.63
C LEU A 276 -15.59 9.27 -7.36
N THR A 277 -15.90 8.09 -6.79
CA THR A 277 -17.29 7.78 -6.37
C THR A 277 -17.75 8.64 -5.20
N LEU A 278 -16.86 8.96 -4.27
CA LEU A 278 -17.18 9.86 -3.16
C LEU A 278 -17.41 11.30 -3.63
N ALA A 279 -16.72 11.72 -4.71
CA ALA A 279 -16.86 13.01 -5.36
C ALA A 279 -17.92 13.05 -6.48
N ASP A 280 -18.74 12.01 -6.60
CA ASP A 280 -19.82 11.91 -7.61
C ASP A 280 -19.38 11.96 -9.09
N HIS A 281 -18.08 11.77 -9.38
CA HIS A 281 -17.57 11.59 -10.74
C HIS A 281 -17.76 10.15 -11.21
N LEU A 282 -19.02 9.72 -11.33
CA LEU A 282 -19.38 8.31 -11.54
C LEU A 282 -18.95 7.77 -12.91
N GLU A 283 -19.04 8.59 -13.96
CA GLU A 283 -18.57 8.22 -15.31
C GLU A 283 -17.06 7.91 -15.31
N ALA A 284 -16.28 8.66 -14.52
CA ALA A 284 -14.85 8.45 -14.37
C ALA A 284 -14.57 7.22 -13.48
N ALA A 285 -15.41 6.94 -12.47
CA ALA A 285 -15.24 5.81 -11.57
C ALA A 285 -15.60 4.44 -12.19
N ARG A 286 -16.60 4.39 -13.09
CA ARG A 286 -17.13 3.13 -13.66
C ARG A 286 -16.07 2.27 -14.36
N PRO A 287 -15.23 2.80 -15.28
CA PRO A 287 -14.20 1.99 -15.93
C PRO A 287 -13.19 1.39 -14.93
N LEU A 288 -12.94 2.08 -13.81
CA LEU A 288 -12.05 1.57 -12.75
C LEU A 288 -12.70 0.41 -12.00
N TYR A 289 -14.01 0.46 -11.72
CA TYR A 289 -14.71 -0.70 -11.16
C TYR A 289 -14.72 -1.90 -12.10
N ASP A 290 -14.80 -1.67 -13.41
CA ASP A 290 -14.76 -2.74 -14.41
C ASP A 290 -13.35 -3.34 -14.52
N ALA A 291 -12.29 -2.52 -14.42
CA ALA A 291 -10.90 -2.98 -14.33
C ALA A 291 -10.63 -3.77 -13.04
N ILE A 292 -11.22 -3.35 -11.91
CA ILE A 292 -11.09 -4.05 -10.63
C ILE A 292 -11.80 -5.41 -10.66
N GLY A 293 -13.02 -5.45 -11.20
CA GLY A 293 -13.84 -6.66 -11.23
C GLY A 293 -14.02 -7.30 -9.85
N GLU A 294 -13.95 -8.62 -9.82
CA GLU A 294 -14.01 -9.45 -8.62
C GLU A 294 -12.61 -9.84 -8.11
N ASP A 295 -11.61 -9.75 -9.00
CA ASP A 295 -10.28 -10.33 -8.80
C ASP A 295 -9.29 -9.35 -8.18
N TRP A 296 -9.49 -8.04 -8.38
CA TRP A 296 -8.48 -7.02 -8.02
C TRP A 296 -8.91 -6.12 -6.86
N VAL A 297 -9.88 -6.56 -6.04
CA VAL A 297 -10.32 -5.80 -4.87
C VAL A 297 -9.23 -5.83 -3.79
N ARG A 298 -8.81 -4.65 -3.34
CA ARG A 298 -7.70 -4.51 -2.37
C ARG A 298 -8.19 -4.19 -0.95
N PRO A 299 -7.46 -4.55 0.12
CA PRO A 299 -7.85 -4.17 1.48
C PRO A 299 -7.99 -2.66 1.67
N SER A 300 -7.04 -1.88 1.16
CA SER A 300 -7.13 -0.42 1.09
C SER A 300 -7.59 0.00 -0.31
N PRO A 301 -8.48 1.00 -0.44
CA PRO A 301 -9.02 1.85 0.63
C PRO A 301 -10.32 1.34 1.29
N TRP A 302 -10.87 0.20 0.85
CA TRP A 302 -12.22 -0.26 1.19
C TRP A 302 -12.42 -0.72 2.64
N ARG A 303 -11.37 -1.24 3.29
CA ARG A 303 -11.37 -1.94 4.59
C ARG A 303 -12.15 -3.26 4.61
N ASN A 304 -13.25 -3.37 3.88
CA ASN A 304 -14.02 -4.59 3.68
C ASN A 304 -14.69 -4.61 2.29
N THR A 305 -15.11 -5.80 1.85
CA THR A 305 -15.71 -6.00 0.52
C THR A 305 -17.12 -5.40 0.42
N GLU A 306 -17.85 -5.31 1.52
CA GLU A 306 -19.19 -4.69 1.56
C GLU A 306 -19.14 -3.22 1.12
N ARG A 307 -18.14 -2.46 1.59
CA ARG A 307 -17.96 -1.05 1.19
C ARG A 307 -17.67 -0.93 -0.31
N PHE A 308 -16.81 -1.79 -0.86
CA PHE A 308 -16.54 -1.85 -2.29
C PHE A 308 -17.82 -2.11 -3.08
N LEU A 309 -18.56 -3.17 -2.73
CA LEU A 309 -19.79 -3.56 -3.41
C LEU A 309 -20.86 -2.45 -3.37
N ARG A 310 -21.00 -1.77 -2.23
CA ARG A 310 -21.95 -0.67 -2.06
C ARG A 310 -21.62 0.52 -2.98
N LEU A 311 -20.36 0.96 -3.00
CA LEU A 311 -19.94 2.08 -3.83
C LEU A 311 -19.92 1.73 -5.33
N ARG A 312 -19.54 0.49 -5.67
CA ARG A 312 -19.66 -0.03 -7.04
C ARG A 312 -21.11 -0.04 -7.53
N LYS A 313 -22.05 -0.45 -6.67
CA LYS A 313 -23.48 -0.40 -6.99
C LYS A 313 -23.96 1.03 -7.20
N TYR A 314 -23.62 1.94 -6.28
CA TYR A 314 -23.97 3.36 -6.41
C TYR A 314 -23.47 3.95 -7.74
N ALA A 315 -22.21 3.69 -8.10
CA ALA A 315 -21.65 4.18 -9.35
C ALA A 315 -22.37 3.64 -10.60
N ARG A 316 -23.01 2.46 -10.53
CA ARG A 316 -23.73 1.83 -11.65
C ARG A 316 -25.22 2.19 -11.71
N ASP A 317 -25.86 2.41 -10.57
CA ASP A 317 -27.31 2.62 -10.49
C ASP A 317 -27.73 4.06 -10.82
N ASP A 318 -26.83 5.05 -10.70
CA ASP A 318 -27.06 6.46 -11.07
C ASP A 318 -26.79 6.75 -12.56
N ALA A 319 -26.90 5.72 -13.42
CA ALA A 319 -26.71 5.79 -14.87
C ALA A 319 -28.03 5.95 -15.63
#